data_AF-A0A0N1L0J1-F1
#
_entry.id   AF-A0A0N1L0J1-F1
#
_cell.length_a   1.000
_cell.length_b   1.000
_cell.length_c   1.000
_cell.angle_alpha   90.00
_cell.angle_beta   90.00
_cell.angle_gamma   90.00
#
_symmetry.space_group_name_H-M   'P 1'
#
loop_
_entity.id
_entity.type
_entity.pdbx_description
1 polymer ?
#
loop_
_entity_poly.entity_id
_entity_poly.type
_entity_poly.pdbx_seq_one_letter_code
_entity_poly.pdbx_strand_id
1 'polypeptide(L)'
;MTATFRTALRLGAVALVFASAAAQAVPVTATLTADNYYGLYVGKADGTGLRFIGRNELTDVSLPGPGNAWTRPETWNFQAGAGEYAYVVVRDVGAEQMWIGDFKFGNQEIVSNRASWEFVVAPSLNAWSQNAAQPVTLTGLDGLIDAANAANRWAAPLAEANNGVSPWRTIGGVDSDAKFLWHDTLGRTSTSDNSFAIFRSLSPFEAQAVPEPASLALVGLGLLAAGALRRRARTQG
;
A
#
# COMPACT_ATOMS: atom_id res chain seq x y z
N MET A 1 -80.87 -8.60 1.64
CA MET A 1 -80.06 -8.47 2.87
C MET A 1 -78.63 -8.86 2.52
N THR A 2 -77.75 -7.85 2.35
CA THR A 2 -76.54 -7.57 3.19
C THR A 2 -75.41 -8.59 2.96
N ALA A 3 -74.11 -8.32 2.78
CA ALA A 3 -73.20 -7.17 2.61
C ALA A 3 -71.81 -7.80 2.31
N THR A 4 -71.08 -7.40 1.26
CA THR A 4 -69.85 -6.57 1.26
C THR A 4 -68.61 -7.06 2.04
N PHE A 5 -67.48 -7.12 1.31
CA PHE A 5 -66.17 -6.47 1.58
C PHE A 5 -64.86 -7.27 1.81
N ARG A 6 -63.91 -6.94 0.92
CA ARG A 6 -62.48 -6.57 1.11
C ARG A 6 -61.41 -7.67 1.18
N THR A 7 -60.93 -7.97 -0.02
CA THR A 7 -59.53 -8.17 -0.42
C THR A 7 -58.57 -7.22 0.34
N ALA A 8 -57.57 -7.78 1.03
CA ALA A 8 -56.44 -7.03 1.58
C ALA A 8 -55.12 -7.64 1.05
N LEU A 9 -54.66 -7.11 -0.08
CA LEU A 9 -53.35 -7.38 -0.67
C LEU A 9 -52.28 -6.61 0.13
N ARG A 10 -51.47 -7.30 0.94
CA ARG A 10 -50.30 -6.72 1.60
C ARG A 10 -49.04 -7.01 0.77
N LEU A 11 -48.68 -6.07 -0.09
CA LEU A 11 -47.37 -6.00 -0.74
C LEU A 11 -46.37 -5.38 0.23
N GLY A 12 -45.59 -6.22 0.93
CA GLY A 12 -44.43 -5.80 1.70
C GLY A 12 -43.20 -5.76 0.80
N ALA A 13 -42.87 -4.59 0.25
CA ALA A 13 -41.60 -4.38 -0.44
C ALA A 13 -40.50 -4.09 0.61
N VAL A 14 -39.73 -5.12 0.98
CA VAL A 14 -38.48 -4.94 1.72
C VAL A 14 -37.39 -4.64 0.69
N ALA A 15 -37.06 -3.37 0.53
CA ALA A 15 -35.89 -2.95 -0.25
C ALA A 15 -34.64 -3.21 0.60
N LEU A 16 -33.95 -4.34 0.38
CA LEU A 16 -32.58 -4.52 0.83
C LEU A 16 -31.69 -3.55 0.04
N VAL A 17 -31.34 -2.43 0.65
CA VAL A 17 -30.25 -1.59 0.15
C VAL A 17 -28.94 -2.28 0.57
N PHE A 18 -28.38 -3.10 -0.31
CA PHE A 18 -26.99 -3.51 -0.18
C PHE A 18 -26.12 -2.29 -0.45
N ALA A 19 -25.65 -1.64 0.60
CA ALA A 19 -24.58 -0.67 0.50
C ALA A 19 -23.28 -1.44 0.22
N SER A 20 -23.01 -1.74 -1.05
CA SER A 20 -21.68 -2.15 -1.47
C SER A 20 -20.76 -0.95 -1.29
N ALA A 21 -19.99 -0.91 -0.21
CA ALA A 21 -18.89 0.03 -0.07
C ALA A 21 -17.97 -0.21 -1.27
N ALA A 22 -17.94 0.72 -2.22
CA ALA A 22 -17.01 0.64 -3.32
C ALA A 22 -15.61 0.63 -2.73
N ALA A 23 -14.81 -0.38 -3.08
CA ALA A 23 -13.39 -0.39 -2.71
C ALA A 23 -12.77 0.88 -3.28
N GLN A 24 -12.43 1.84 -2.42
CA GLN A 24 -11.91 3.12 -2.84
C GLN A 24 -10.45 2.95 -3.22
N ALA A 25 -10.15 3.19 -4.49
CA ALA A 25 -8.79 3.24 -4.99
C ALA A 25 -8.12 4.55 -4.54
N VAL A 26 -6.89 4.44 -4.06
CA VAL A 26 -6.03 5.53 -3.60
C VAL A 26 -4.90 5.64 -4.62
N PRO A 27 -4.82 6.74 -5.39
CA PRO A 27 -3.69 6.95 -6.29
C PRO A 27 -2.44 7.22 -5.47
N VAL A 28 -1.38 6.46 -5.73
CA VAL A 28 -0.08 6.58 -5.06
C VAL A 28 1.01 6.83 -6.09
N THR A 29 1.87 7.81 -5.79
CA THR A 29 3.16 7.99 -6.45
C THR A 29 4.25 7.63 -5.45
N ALA A 30 5.03 6.59 -5.74
CA ALA A 30 6.17 6.19 -4.93
C ALA A 30 7.47 6.49 -5.68
N THR A 31 8.43 7.15 -5.03
CA THR A 31 9.79 7.34 -5.56
C THR A 31 10.77 6.76 -4.56
N LEU A 32 11.57 5.78 -4.97
CA LEU A 32 12.47 5.07 -4.06
C LEU A 32 13.67 4.46 -4.76
N THR A 33 14.70 4.15 -3.98
CA THR A 33 15.88 3.38 -4.42
C THR A 33 16.45 2.57 -3.26
N ALA A 34 17.36 1.63 -3.57
CA ALA A 34 18.05 0.83 -2.57
C ALA A 34 19.48 0.48 -3.01
N ASP A 35 20.37 0.37 -2.02
CA ASP A 35 21.69 -0.23 -2.14
C ASP A 35 21.61 -1.66 -1.57
N ASN A 36 21.48 -2.73 -2.35
CA ASN A 36 21.54 -2.79 -3.82
C ASN A 36 20.22 -3.05 -4.54
N TYR A 37 19.26 -3.72 -3.91
CA TYR A 37 18.03 -4.17 -4.58
C TYR A 37 16.79 -3.94 -3.76
N TYR A 38 15.69 -3.61 -4.42
CA TYR A 38 14.36 -3.65 -3.81
C TYR A 38 13.30 -4.29 -4.70
N GLY A 39 12.23 -4.77 -4.08
CA GLY A 39 10.93 -4.99 -4.70
C GLY A 39 9.86 -4.23 -3.91
N LEU A 40 9.00 -3.51 -4.62
CA LEU A 40 7.88 -2.76 -4.07
C LEU A 40 6.58 -3.55 -4.27
N TYR A 41 5.85 -3.73 -3.18
CA TYR A 41 4.56 -4.40 -3.13
C TYR A 41 3.56 -3.57 -2.34
N VAL A 42 2.28 -3.87 -2.53
CA VAL A 42 1.18 -3.35 -1.73
C VAL A 42 0.19 -4.46 -1.39
N GLY A 43 -0.41 -4.42 -0.21
CA GLY A 43 -1.37 -5.43 0.23
C GLY A 43 -1.91 -5.13 1.62
N LYS A 44 -2.72 -6.03 2.19
CA LYS A 44 -3.22 -5.87 3.57
C LYS A 44 -2.12 -6.17 4.59
N ALA A 45 -2.33 -5.75 5.85
CA ALA A 45 -1.36 -5.95 6.93
C ALA A 45 -1.04 -7.44 7.19
N ASP A 46 -1.99 -8.32 6.90
CA ASP A 46 -1.87 -9.78 7.05
C ASP A 46 -1.15 -10.46 5.87
N GLY A 47 -0.75 -9.73 4.83
CA GLY A 47 -0.15 -10.28 3.62
C GLY A 47 -1.16 -10.65 2.53
N THR A 48 -2.47 -10.60 2.83
CA THR A 48 -3.49 -10.91 1.81
C THR A 48 -3.59 -9.79 0.78
N GLY A 49 -3.97 -10.18 -0.45
CA GLY A 49 -4.17 -9.23 -1.55
C GLY A 49 -2.88 -8.55 -2.05
N LEU A 50 -1.71 -9.13 -1.77
CA LEU A 50 -0.43 -8.59 -2.25
C LEU A 50 -0.40 -8.45 -3.77
N ARG A 51 0.14 -7.32 -4.22
CA ARG A 51 0.40 -7.01 -5.63
C ARG A 51 1.81 -6.46 -5.75
N PHE A 52 2.51 -6.92 -6.78
CA PHE A 52 3.81 -6.38 -7.15
C PHE A 52 3.63 -5.09 -7.95
N ILE A 53 4.35 -4.04 -7.57
CA ILE A 53 4.31 -2.73 -8.22
C ILE A 53 5.51 -2.54 -9.14
N GLY A 54 6.71 -2.82 -8.62
CA GLY A 54 7.95 -2.54 -9.35
C GLY A 54 9.19 -2.92 -8.54
N ARG A 55 10.35 -2.81 -9.16
CA ARG A 55 11.66 -3.09 -8.57
C ARG A 55 12.72 -2.21 -9.22
N ASN A 56 13.87 -2.04 -8.57
CA ASN A 56 15.01 -1.43 -9.25
C ASN A 56 15.60 -2.34 -10.35
N GLU A 57 16.41 -1.70 -11.19
CA GLU A 57 17.01 -2.25 -12.41
C GLU A 57 17.65 -3.64 -12.21
N LEU A 58 17.37 -4.55 -13.16
CA LEU A 58 17.80 -5.95 -13.07
C LEU A 58 19.30 -6.15 -13.29
N THR A 59 19.92 -5.38 -14.20
CA THR A 59 21.22 -5.79 -14.77
C THR A 59 22.07 -4.68 -15.41
N ASP A 60 21.90 -3.38 -15.14
CA ASP A 60 22.76 -2.39 -15.81
C ASP A 60 24.11 -2.13 -15.11
N VAL A 61 24.94 -3.17 -15.07
CA VAL A 61 26.40 -3.04 -14.86
C VAL A 61 27.12 -2.43 -16.09
N SER A 62 26.37 -2.08 -17.15
CA SER A 62 26.90 -1.62 -18.44
C SER A 62 26.71 -0.12 -18.72
N LEU A 63 26.04 0.64 -17.86
CA LEU A 63 26.15 2.09 -17.88
C LEU A 63 27.59 2.48 -17.54
N PRO A 64 28.29 3.21 -18.41
CA PRO A 64 29.63 3.68 -18.11
C PRO A 64 29.57 4.69 -16.94
N GLY A 65 30.02 4.24 -15.78
CA GLY A 65 30.05 4.94 -14.49
C GLY A 65 30.05 3.90 -13.35
N PRO A 66 30.56 4.20 -12.14
CA PRO A 66 30.61 3.19 -11.08
C PRO A 66 29.19 2.77 -10.67
N GLY A 67 28.75 1.59 -11.13
CA GLY A 67 28.13 0.49 -10.37
C GLY A 67 26.94 0.75 -9.42
N ASN A 68 26.37 1.94 -9.35
CA ASN A 68 25.55 2.33 -8.20
C ASN A 68 24.08 2.56 -8.61
N ALA A 69 23.34 1.46 -8.77
CA ALA A 69 21.88 1.48 -9.02
C ALA A 69 21.11 2.36 -8.02
N TRP A 70 21.66 2.57 -6.83
CA TRP A 70 21.08 3.41 -5.79
C TRP A 70 21.14 4.92 -6.04
N THR A 71 21.90 5.40 -7.03
CA THR A 71 22.05 6.86 -7.27
C THR A 71 20.84 7.50 -7.96
N ARG A 72 19.95 6.69 -8.53
CA ARG A 72 18.79 7.12 -9.31
C ARG A 72 17.55 6.42 -8.79
N PRO A 73 16.66 7.11 -8.06
CA PRO A 73 15.42 6.50 -7.64
C PRO A 73 14.47 6.33 -8.82
N GLU A 74 13.72 5.24 -8.78
CA GLU A 74 12.64 4.98 -9.72
C GLU A 74 11.31 5.47 -9.14
N THR A 75 10.46 6.00 -10.02
CA THR A 75 9.12 6.45 -9.67
C THR A 75 8.05 5.50 -10.22
N TRP A 76 7.14 5.09 -9.36
CA TRP A 76 6.01 4.21 -9.67
C TRP A 76 4.69 4.94 -9.41
N ASN A 77 3.76 4.84 -10.36
CA ASN A 77 2.40 5.32 -10.21
C ASN A 77 1.44 4.13 -10.21
N PHE A 78 0.67 3.97 -9.14
CA PHE A 78 -0.24 2.84 -8.99
C PHE A 78 -1.50 3.22 -8.19
N GLN A 79 -2.47 2.31 -8.19
CA GLN A 79 -3.66 2.42 -7.36
C GLN A 79 -3.52 1.43 -6.20
N ALA A 80 -3.59 1.92 -4.96
CA ALA A 80 -3.73 1.13 -3.76
C ALA A 80 -5.21 1.02 -3.36
N GLY A 81 -5.61 -0.06 -2.71
CA GLY A 81 -6.88 -0.09 -2.00
C GLY A 81 -6.78 0.69 -0.69
N ALA A 82 -7.85 1.37 -0.28
CA ALA A 82 -7.92 1.92 1.07
C ALA A 82 -7.64 0.83 2.13
N GLY A 83 -6.79 1.14 3.10
CA GLY A 83 -6.36 0.18 4.13
C GLY A 83 -5.28 -0.81 3.67
N GLU A 84 -4.73 -0.67 2.45
CA GLU A 84 -3.51 -1.39 2.04
C GLU A 84 -2.26 -0.68 2.56
N TYR A 85 -1.19 -1.44 2.74
CA TYR A 85 0.10 -1.01 3.24
C TYR A 85 1.15 -1.09 2.14
N ALA A 86 2.16 -0.24 2.21
CA ALA A 86 3.36 -0.36 1.39
C ALA A 86 4.30 -1.42 1.97
N TYR A 87 4.86 -2.24 1.10
CA TYR A 87 5.88 -3.22 1.46
C TYR A 87 7.12 -3.01 0.58
N VAL A 88 8.27 -2.74 1.20
CA VAL A 88 9.55 -2.62 0.52
C VAL A 88 10.43 -3.79 0.94
N VAL A 89 10.68 -4.70 0.02
CA VAL A 89 11.54 -5.87 0.24
C VAL A 89 12.92 -5.53 -0.30
N VAL A 90 13.92 -5.45 0.58
CA VAL A 90 15.26 -4.95 0.23
C VAL A 90 16.32 -6.00 0.51
N ARG A 91 17.32 -6.04 -0.37
CA ARG A 91 18.47 -6.92 -0.24
C ARG A 91 19.76 -6.18 -0.54
N ASP A 92 20.71 -6.36 0.35
CA ASP A 92 22.10 -5.98 0.15
C ASP A 92 22.91 -7.16 -0.45
N VAL A 93 23.83 -6.84 -1.36
CA VAL A 93 24.85 -7.76 -1.87
C VAL A 93 26.26 -7.16 -1.80
N GLY A 94 26.38 -6.00 -1.15
CA GLY A 94 27.54 -5.15 -1.17
C GLY A 94 28.16 -5.00 0.20
N ALA A 95 28.75 -3.83 0.43
CA ALA A 95 29.31 -3.48 1.71
C ALA A 95 28.31 -2.60 2.45
N GLU A 96 27.98 -1.43 1.92
CA GLU A 96 27.02 -0.53 2.56
C GLU A 96 25.59 -0.79 2.07
N GLN A 97 24.62 -0.67 2.98
CA GLN A 97 23.23 -1.03 2.77
C GLN A 97 22.27 0.08 3.17
N MET A 98 21.28 0.34 2.31
CA MET A 98 20.19 1.26 2.61
C MET A 98 19.03 1.07 1.65
N TRP A 99 17.89 1.64 2.02
CA TRP A 99 16.93 2.13 1.05
C TRP A 99 16.42 3.50 1.47
N ILE A 100 15.90 4.27 0.51
CA ILE A 100 15.30 5.58 0.74
C ILE A 100 14.14 5.77 -0.23
N GLY A 101 13.07 6.42 0.23
CA GLY A 101 11.96 6.78 -0.64
C GLY A 101 10.82 7.52 0.03
N ASP A 102 9.91 8.02 -0.80
CA ASP A 102 8.64 8.64 -0.41
C ASP A 102 7.46 8.07 -1.18
N PHE A 103 6.29 8.11 -0.54
CA PHE A 103 5.02 7.60 -1.06
C PHE A 103 3.95 8.66 -0.85
N LYS A 104 3.54 9.32 -1.94
CA LYS A 104 2.58 10.43 -1.94
C LYS A 104 1.21 9.97 -2.38
N PHE A 105 0.18 10.32 -1.62
CA PHE A 105 -1.21 9.94 -1.88
C PHE A 105 -2.19 10.96 -1.27
N GLY A 106 -3.05 11.55 -2.10
CA GLY A 106 -3.89 12.66 -1.67
C GLY A 106 -3.04 13.83 -1.11
N ASN A 107 -3.29 14.20 0.14
CA ASN A 107 -2.50 15.20 0.89
C ASN A 107 -1.59 14.56 1.95
N GLN A 108 -1.38 13.25 1.86
CA GLN A 108 -0.60 12.47 2.80
C GLN A 108 0.68 11.97 2.13
N GLU A 109 1.68 11.70 2.96
CA GLU A 109 2.96 11.18 2.53
C GLU A 109 3.53 10.23 3.59
N ILE A 110 4.14 9.15 3.13
CA ILE A 110 4.96 8.26 3.95
C ILE A 110 6.38 8.36 3.41
N VAL A 111 7.34 8.75 4.25
CA VAL A 111 8.77 8.78 3.89
C VAL A 111 9.53 7.66 4.60
N SER A 112 10.68 7.26 4.07
CA SER A 112 11.56 6.28 4.71
C SER A 112 12.19 6.85 5.97
N ASN A 113 11.67 6.51 7.13
CA ASN A 113 12.24 6.83 8.45
C ASN A 113 11.80 5.78 9.48
N ARG A 114 12.40 5.79 10.67
CA ARG A 114 12.08 4.82 11.74
C ARG A 114 10.67 4.97 12.32
N ALA A 115 10.06 6.14 12.21
CA ALA A 115 8.73 6.43 12.75
C ALA A 115 7.59 6.02 11.80
N SER A 116 7.88 5.74 10.54
CA SER A 116 6.88 5.43 9.52
C SER A 116 6.90 3.96 9.07
N TRP A 117 7.86 3.18 9.53
CA TRP A 117 8.10 1.81 9.06
C TRP A 117 8.42 0.86 10.21
N GLU A 118 8.05 -0.40 10.00
CA GLU A 118 8.50 -1.57 10.75
C GLU A 118 9.13 -2.57 9.79
N PHE A 119 9.88 -3.52 10.32
CA PHE A 119 10.55 -4.53 9.51
C PHE A 119 10.46 -5.94 10.09
N VAL A 120 10.73 -6.92 9.23
CA VAL A 120 11.13 -8.28 9.60
C VAL A 120 12.24 -8.74 8.66
N VAL A 121 13.18 -9.53 9.16
CA VAL A 121 14.20 -10.19 8.33
C VAL A 121 13.70 -11.58 7.95
N ALA A 122 13.79 -11.92 6.66
CA ALA A 122 13.46 -13.26 6.19
C ALA A 122 14.42 -14.30 6.79
N PRO A 123 14.00 -15.55 7.00
CA PRO A 123 14.88 -16.57 7.60
C PRO A 123 16.00 -17.03 6.67
N SER A 124 15.85 -16.85 5.35
CA SER A 124 16.87 -17.19 4.35
C SER A 124 16.61 -16.51 3.00
N LEU A 125 17.59 -16.59 2.10
CA LEU A 125 17.51 -16.10 0.71
C LEU A 125 16.67 -16.97 -0.23
N ASN A 126 16.13 -18.11 0.19
CA ASN A 126 15.49 -19.06 -0.74
C ASN A 126 14.29 -18.48 -1.50
N ALA A 127 13.63 -17.47 -0.93
CA ALA A 127 12.50 -16.79 -1.56
C ALA A 127 12.92 -15.66 -2.51
N TRP A 128 14.20 -15.27 -2.51
CA TRP A 128 14.74 -14.18 -3.31
C TRP A 128 15.29 -14.66 -4.65
N SER A 129 14.94 -13.95 -5.72
CA SER A 129 15.50 -14.13 -7.06
C SER A 129 15.99 -12.79 -7.62
N GLN A 130 17.31 -12.62 -7.66
CA GLN A 130 17.95 -11.34 -8.02
C GLN A 130 17.57 -10.86 -9.42
N ASN A 131 17.45 -11.77 -10.40
CA ASN A 131 17.20 -11.44 -11.80
C ASN A 131 15.76 -11.69 -12.27
N ALA A 132 14.85 -12.04 -11.36
CA ALA A 132 13.44 -12.20 -11.72
C ALA A 132 12.74 -10.84 -11.83
N ALA A 133 11.76 -10.71 -12.72
CA ALA A 133 10.93 -9.50 -12.79
C ALA A 133 10.32 -9.13 -11.42
N GLN A 134 10.03 -10.14 -10.61
CA GLN A 134 9.58 -10.03 -9.23
C GLN A 134 10.61 -10.70 -8.30
N PRO A 135 11.30 -9.95 -7.40
CA PRO A 135 12.37 -10.51 -6.58
C PRO A 135 11.90 -11.56 -5.58
N VAL A 136 10.69 -11.42 -5.03
CA VAL A 136 10.07 -12.38 -4.10
C VAL A 136 8.65 -12.64 -4.59
N THR A 137 8.32 -13.91 -4.89
CA THR A 137 6.98 -14.27 -5.39
C THR A 137 5.87 -13.85 -4.42
N LEU A 138 4.65 -13.60 -4.92
CA LEU A 138 3.56 -13.10 -4.07
C LEU A 138 3.22 -14.09 -2.96
N THR A 139 3.14 -15.38 -3.29
CA THR A 139 2.93 -16.46 -2.33
C THR A 139 4.08 -16.59 -1.33
N GLY A 140 5.33 -16.39 -1.77
CA GLY A 140 6.48 -16.39 -0.88
C GLY A 140 6.46 -15.23 0.12
N LEU A 141 6.11 -14.03 -0.35
CA LEU A 141 6.02 -12.84 0.49
C LEU A 141 4.85 -12.93 1.48
N ASP A 142 3.68 -13.37 1.01
CA ASP A 142 2.49 -13.62 1.83
C ASP A 142 2.80 -14.56 3.00
N GLY A 143 3.40 -15.72 2.73
CA GLY A 143 3.78 -16.67 3.78
C GLY A 143 4.81 -16.13 4.78
N LEU A 144 5.72 -15.25 4.34
CA LEU A 144 6.69 -14.60 5.24
C LEU A 144 6.03 -13.56 6.15
N ILE A 145 5.06 -12.79 5.62
CA ILE A 145 4.29 -11.81 6.38
C ILE A 145 3.37 -12.51 7.38
N ASP A 146 2.64 -13.54 6.97
CA ASP A 146 1.79 -14.34 7.85
C ASP A 146 2.61 -14.94 9.01
N ALA A 147 3.76 -15.57 8.71
CA ALA A 147 4.65 -16.10 9.73
C ALA A 147 5.27 -15.01 10.64
N ALA A 148 5.48 -13.79 10.14
CA ALA A 148 5.95 -12.67 10.96
C ALA A 148 4.85 -12.16 11.90
N ASN A 149 3.61 -12.04 11.40
CA ASN A 149 2.44 -11.64 12.19
C ASN A 149 2.13 -12.68 13.27
N ALA A 150 2.06 -13.96 12.91
CA ALA A 150 1.76 -15.05 13.86
C ALA A 150 2.78 -15.15 15.00
N ALA A 151 4.05 -14.83 14.73
CA ALA A 151 5.12 -14.83 15.72
C ALA A 151 5.41 -13.45 16.34
N ASN A 152 4.62 -12.42 16.01
CA ASN A 152 4.80 -11.03 16.46
C ASN A 152 6.25 -10.53 16.29
N ARG A 153 6.84 -10.75 15.11
CA ARG A 153 8.27 -10.47 14.82
C ARG A 153 8.54 -9.10 14.22
N TRP A 154 7.52 -8.30 13.94
CA TRP A 154 7.71 -6.96 13.41
C TRP A 154 8.38 -6.06 14.44
N ALA A 155 9.37 -5.29 14.01
CA ALA A 155 10.14 -4.40 14.88
C ALA A 155 10.38 -3.05 14.21
N ALA A 156 10.63 -2.01 15.01
CA ALA A 156 11.05 -0.71 14.49
C ALA A 156 12.50 -0.81 13.95
N PRO A 157 12.81 -0.21 12.78
CA PRO A 157 14.17 -0.20 12.24
C PRO A 157 15.16 0.40 13.24
N LEU A 158 16.41 -0.04 13.20
CA LEU A 158 17.44 0.40 14.14
C LEU A 158 18.38 1.49 13.60
N ALA A 159 18.47 1.63 12.28
CA ALA A 159 19.42 2.52 11.65
C ALA A 159 18.74 3.46 10.66
N GLU A 160 19.01 4.76 10.80
CA GLU A 160 18.65 5.76 9.81
C GLU A 160 19.68 6.87 9.72
N ALA A 161 19.74 7.57 8.60
CA ALA A 161 20.54 8.79 8.42
C ALA A 161 19.89 9.74 7.41
N ASN A 162 20.18 11.03 7.53
CA ASN A 162 19.66 12.05 6.61
C ASN A 162 20.11 11.79 5.17
N ASN A 163 19.22 12.06 4.20
CA ASN A 163 19.61 12.14 2.80
C ASN A 163 20.77 13.14 2.63
N GLY A 164 21.84 12.75 1.94
CA GLY A 164 23.05 13.56 1.80
C GLY A 164 24.29 12.99 2.49
N VAL A 165 24.16 12.02 3.41
CA VAL A 165 25.32 11.47 4.12
C VAL A 165 26.14 10.48 3.27
N SER A 166 27.43 10.36 3.59
CA SER A 166 28.33 9.37 2.99
C SER A 166 27.90 7.94 3.36
N PRO A 167 28.04 6.94 2.46
CA PRO A 167 28.62 7.04 1.11
C PRO A 167 27.64 7.49 0.01
N TRP A 168 26.34 7.51 0.30
CA TRP A 168 25.29 7.64 -0.72
C TRP A 168 25.04 9.07 -1.22
N ARG A 169 25.61 10.09 -0.55
CA ARG A 169 25.43 11.51 -0.92
C ARG A 169 23.93 11.85 -0.96
N THR A 170 23.55 12.88 -1.70
CA THR A 170 22.14 13.26 -1.86
C THR A 170 21.50 12.46 -2.98
N ILE A 171 20.42 11.76 -2.67
CA ILE A 171 19.53 11.14 -3.65
C ILE A 171 18.48 12.18 -4.04
N GLY A 172 18.53 12.62 -5.30
CA GLY A 172 17.56 13.57 -5.85
C GLY A 172 16.27 12.87 -6.28
N GLY A 173 15.15 13.60 -6.27
CA GLY A 173 13.84 13.07 -6.70
C GLY A 173 13.02 12.42 -5.59
N VAL A 174 13.66 12.06 -4.47
CA VAL A 174 12.97 11.71 -3.22
C VAL A 174 12.77 12.95 -2.34
N ASP A 175 11.79 12.89 -1.44
CA ASP A 175 11.55 13.95 -0.46
C ASP A 175 12.79 14.21 0.44
N SER A 176 13.02 15.48 0.80
CA SER A 176 14.16 15.86 1.65
C SER A 176 14.07 15.34 3.08
N ASP A 177 12.85 15.04 3.55
CA ASP A 177 12.63 14.46 4.88
C ASP A 177 12.86 12.94 4.90
N ALA A 178 12.93 12.29 3.72
CA ALA A 178 13.28 10.88 3.61
C ALA A 178 14.70 10.62 4.13
N LYS A 179 14.87 9.48 4.80
CA LYS A 179 16.12 9.01 5.40
C LYS A 179 16.60 7.75 4.70
N PHE A 180 17.91 7.58 4.63
CA PHE A 180 18.48 6.25 4.42
C PHE A 180 18.06 5.39 5.61
N LEU A 181 17.42 4.27 5.33
CA LEU A 181 16.84 3.41 6.34
C LEU A 181 17.38 1.99 6.17
N TRP A 182 17.72 1.35 7.28
CA TRP A 182 17.96 -0.09 7.32
C TRP A 182 17.54 -0.67 8.67
N HIS A 183 17.43 -1.99 8.74
CA HIS A 183 16.82 -2.63 9.89
C HIS A 183 17.74 -2.68 11.11
N ASP A 184 19.06 -2.79 10.93
CA ASP A 184 20.03 -2.89 12.03
C ASP A 184 21.17 -1.87 11.96
N THR A 185 21.80 -1.70 10.81
CA THR A 185 22.93 -0.78 10.59
C THR A 185 22.96 -0.26 9.17
N LEU A 186 23.52 0.94 8.97
CA LEU A 186 23.89 1.49 7.66
C LEU A 186 25.35 1.17 7.28
N GLY A 187 26.04 0.40 8.13
CA GLY A 187 27.42 -0.02 7.94
C GLY A 187 27.54 -1.35 7.18
N ARG A 188 28.73 -1.95 7.26
CA ARG A 188 29.14 -3.05 6.39
C ARG A 188 28.68 -4.46 6.71
N THR A 189 28.09 -4.66 7.88
CA THR A 189 27.81 -5.99 8.40
C THR A 189 26.41 -5.97 8.97
N SER A 190 25.47 -6.58 8.26
CA SER A 190 24.10 -6.74 8.69
C SER A 190 23.83 -8.15 9.17
N THR A 191 22.91 -8.26 10.10
CA THR A 191 22.27 -9.54 10.43
C THR A 191 21.39 -10.07 9.28
N SER A 192 21.20 -9.29 8.19
CA SER A 192 20.55 -9.75 6.95
C SER A 192 21.50 -10.09 5.79
N ASP A 193 22.83 -10.15 5.97
CA ASP A 193 23.80 -10.38 4.85
C ASP A 193 23.50 -11.66 4.05
N ASN A 194 22.96 -12.69 4.70
CA ASN A 194 22.54 -13.96 4.08
C ASN A 194 21.01 -14.07 3.93
N SER A 195 20.33 -12.93 3.82
CA SER A 195 18.87 -12.83 3.73
C SER A 195 18.45 -11.52 3.04
N PHE A 196 17.21 -11.10 3.27
CA PHE A 196 16.65 -9.81 2.87
C PHE A 196 15.72 -9.31 3.98
N ALA A 197 15.47 -8.01 4.01
CA ALA A 197 14.56 -7.37 4.94
C ALA A 197 13.24 -7.01 4.23
N ILE A 198 12.13 -7.14 4.94
CA ILE A 198 10.80 -6.72 4.51
C ILE A 198 10.40 -5.57 5.40
N PHE A 199 10.22 -4.38 4.82
CA PHE A 199 9.69 -3.21 5.49
C PHE A 199 8.21 -3.08 5.19
N ARG A 200 7.39 -2.77 6.20
CA ARG A 200 5.96 -2.46 6.08
C ARG A 200 5.72 -1.06 6.62
N SER A 201 4.92 -0.25 5.93
CA SER A 201 4.52 1.05 6.45
C SER A 201 3.69 0.88 7.74
N LEU A 202 3.81 1.77 8.72
CA LEU A 202 3.00 1.69 9.94
C LEU A 202 1.56 2.17 9.71
N SER A 203 1.39 3.11 8.79
CA SER A 203 0.09 3.60 8.35
C SER A 203 -0.29 2.99 7.00
N PRO A 204 -1.56 2.58 6.82
CA PRO A 204 -2.06 2.21 5.51
C PRO A 204 -2.27 3.44 4.63
N PHE A 205 -2.46 3.21 3.34
CA PHE A 205 -2.99 4.19 2.42
C PHE A 205 -4.45 4.47 2.76
N GLU A 206 -4.73 5.72 3.10
CA GLU A 206 -6.08 6.17 3.41
C GLU A 206 -6.75 6.75 2.17
N ALA A 207 -8.03 6.45 2.07
CA ALA A 207 -8.88 7.03 1.05
C ALA A 207 -9.14 8.50 1.38
N GLN A 208 -8.89 9.39 0.42
CA GLN A 208 -9.30 10.77 0.58
C GLN A 208 -10.83 10.81 0.65
N ALA A 209 -11.38 11.35 1.74
CA ALA A 209 -12.81 11.55 1.87
C ALA A 209 -13.27 12.51 0.76
N VAL A 210 -13.88 11.96 -0.29
CA VAL A 210 -14.52 12.78 -1.33
C VAL A 210 -15.88 13.17 -0.74
N PRO A 211 -16.19 14.47 -0.55
CA PRO A 211 -17.50 14.88 -0.03
C PRO A 211 -18.57 14.36 -0.99
N GLU A 212 -19.42 13.42 -0.56
CA GLU A 212 -20.35 12.71 -1.45
C GLU A 212 -21.47 13.64 -1.99
N PRO A 213 -21.38 14.17 -3.23
CA PRO A 213 -22.41 15.09 -3.73
C PRO A 213 -23.58 14.28 -4.32
N ALA A 214 -23.30 13.08 -4.83
CA ALA A 214 -24.22 12.29 -5.63
C ALA A 214 -25.13 11.38 -4.78
N SER A 215 -24.62 10.81 -3.69
CA SER A 215 -25.41 9.95 -2.80
C SER A 215 -26.53 10.74 -2.11
N LEU A 216 -26.22 11.96 -1.66
CA LEU A 216 -27.21 12.87 -1.08
C LEU A 216 -28.23 13.33 -2.13
N ALA A 217 -27.79 13.58 -3.37
CA ALA A 217 -28.69 13.91 -4.47
C ALA A 217 -29.64 12.74 -4.79
N LEU A 218 -29.14 11.50 -4.85
CA LEU A 218 -29.94 10.31 -5.10
C LEU A 218 -30.94 10.02 -3.96
N VAL A 219 -30.51 10.17 -2.70
CA VAL A 219 -31.43 10.06 -1.55
C VAL A 219 -32.50 11.15 -1.62
N GLY A 220 -32.11 12.39 -1.93
CA GLY A 220 -33.04 13.51 -2.13
C GLY A 220 -34.06 13.23 -3.24
N LEU A 221 -33.60 12.76 -4.40
CA LEU A 221 -34.47 12.40 -5.52
C LEU A 221 -35.37 11.20 -5.21
N GLY A 222 -34.87 10.19 -4.50
CA GLY A 222 -35.65 9.05 -4.05
C GLY A 222 -36.78 9.45 -3.09
N LEU A 223 -36.49 10.32 -2.12
CA LEU A 223 -37.50 10.86 -1.21
C LEU A 223 -38.54 11.72 -1.94
N LEU A 224 -38.12 12.54 -2.91
CA LEU A 224 -39.04 13.33 -3.75
C LEU A 224 -39.96 12.43 -4.58
N ALA A 225 -39.42 11.39 -5.21
CA ALA A 225 -40.20 10.42 -5.99
C ALA A 225 -41.21 9.67 -5.11
N ALA A 226 -40.80 9.21 -3.94
CA ALA A 226 -41.69 8.55 -2.97
C ALA A 226 -42.80 9.50 -2.49
N GLY A 227 -42.48 10.77 -2.23
CA GLY A 227 -43.44 11.81 -1.88
C GLY A 227 -44.47 12.08 -2.99
N ALA A 228 -44.02 12.15 -4.25
CA ALA A 228 -44.89 12.34 -5.41
C ALA A 228 -45.86 11.16 -5.63
N LEU A 229 -45.36 9.93 -5.50
CA LEU A 229 -46.18 8.72 -5.60
C LEU A 229 -47.25 8.65 -4.49
N ARG A 230 -46.89 9.02 -3.26
CA ARG A 230 -47.84 9.05 -2.12
C ARG A 230 -48.97 10.06 -2.32
N ARG A 231 -48.68 11.22 -2.93
CA ARG A 231 -49.71 12.22 -3.26
C ARG A 231 -50.70 11.67 -4.29
N ARG A 232 -50.21 11.00 -5.34
CA ARG A 232 -51.06 10.45 -6.41
C ARG A 232 -52.00 9.34 -5.92
N ALA A 233 -51.57 8.53 -4.97
CA ALA A 233 -52.41 7.48 -4.36
C ALA A 233 -53.57 8.04 -3.50
N ARG A 234 -53.43 9.25 -2.94
CA ARG A 234 -54.48 9.89 -2.13
C ARG A 234 -55.58 10.57 -2.95
N THR A 235 -55.31 10.96 -4.19
CA THR A 235 -56.29 11.63 -5.05
C THR A 235 -57.19 10.67 -5.85
N GLN A 236 -56.94 9.35 -5.78
CA GLN A 236 -57.71 8.33 -6.51
C GLN A 236 -58.64 7.48 -5.61
N GLY A 237 -58.83 7.84 -4.35
CA GLY A 237 -59.79 7.20 -3.42
C GLY A 237 -60.72 8.21 -2.80
#